data_AF-A0A6B0WTM4-F1
#
_entry.id   AF-A0A6B0WTM4-F1
#
_cell.length_a   1.000
_cell.length_b   1.000
_cell.length_c   1.000
_cell.angle_alpha   90.00
_cell.angle_beta   90.00
_cell.angle_gamma   90.00
#
_symmetry.space_group_name_H-M   'P 1'
#
loop_
_entity.id
_entity.type
_entity.pdbx_description
1 polymer ?
#
loop_
_entity_poly.entity_id
_entity_poly.type
_entity_poly.pdbx_seq_one_letter_code
_entity_poly.pdbx_strand_id
1 'polypeptide(L)' 'MEMKLKNAEIQEYVNAPAREFPKYTTQLMNLANQNSQGTRSRVVGQMSDLIQEFPGQTFEEWVMWYQ' A
#
# COMPACT_ATOMS: atom_id res chain seq x y z
N MET A 1 1.39 25.06 2.87
CA MET A 1 2.13 24.84 1.60
C MET A 1 1.73 23.45 1.14
N GLU A 2 1.04 23.31 0.00
CA GLU A 2 0.67 21.99 -0.53
C GLU A 2 1.78 21.50 -1.45
N MET A 3 2.38 20.36 -1.10
CA MET A 3 3.35 19.68 -1.95
C MET A 3 2.61 18.58 -2.72
N LYS A 4 2.67 18.61 -4.06
CA LYS A 4 2.09 17.57 -4.92
C LYS A 4 3.21 16.64 -5.37
N LEU A 5 3.02 15.35 -5.11
CA LEU A 5 3.97 14.30 -5.47
C LEU A 5 3.27 13.26 -6.35
N LYS A 6 3.93 12.80 -7.41
CA LYS A 6 3.40 11.76 -8.30
C LYS A 6 3.65 10.38 -7.69
N ASN A 7 2.72 9.46 -7.92
CA ASN A 7 2.89 8.07 -7.46
C ASN A 7 4.14 7.39 -8.03
N ALA A 8 4.54 7.75 -9.25
CA ALA A 8 5.79 7.24 -9.83
C ALA A 8 7.03 7.70 -9.04
N GLU A 9 7.04 8.96 -8.58
CA GLU A 9 8.14 9.50 -7.76
C GLU A 9 8.16 8.80 -6.40
N ILE A 10 6.99 8.55 -5.79
CA ILE A 10 6.89 7.78 -4.53
C ILE A 10 7.49 6.38 -4.70
N GLN A 11 7.15 5.68 -5.79
CA GLN A 11 7.66 4.33 -6.06
C GLN A 11 9.18 4.31 -6.18
N GLU A 12 9.77 5.32 -6.84
CA GLU A 12 11.22 5.48 -6.92
C GLU A 12 11.84 5.73 -5.54
N TYR A 13 11.27 6.62 -4.73
CA TYR A 13 11.80 6.93 -3.39
C TYR A 13 11.82 5.73 -2.44
N VAL A 14 10.81 4.85 -2.51
CA VAL A 14 10.73 3.67 -1.61
C VAL A 14 11.32 2.41 -2.24
N ASN A 15 11.96 2.52 -3.40
CA ASN A 15 12.49 1.41 -4.19
C ASN A 15 11.43 0.32 -4.45
N ALA A 16 10.18 0.72 -4.70
CA ALA A 16 9.11 -0.20 -5.00
C ALA A 16 9.20 -0.67 -6.46
N PRO A 17 9.01 -1.98 -6.74
CA PRO A 17 9.01 -2.47 -8.09
C PRO A 17 7.83 -1.88 -8.89
N ALA A 18 8.13 -1.32 -10.06
CA ALA A 18 7.10 -0.99 -11.03
C ALA A 18 6.41 -2.28 -11.47
N ARG A 19 5.13 -2.44 -11.14
CA ARG A 19 4.34 -3.61 -11.53
C ARG A 19 3.20 -3.19 -12.44
N GLU A 20 3.18 -3.74 -13.64
CA GLU A 20 2.04 -3.65 -14.53
C GLU A 20 0.96 -4.63 -14.09
N PHE A 21 -0.23 -4.11 -13.84
CA PHE A 21 -1.39 -4.92 -13.49
C PHE A 21 -2.32 -5.05 -14.70
N PRO A 22 -2.89 -6.25 -14.96
CA PRO A 22 -3.94 -6.41 -15.96
C PRO A 22 -5.10 -5.42 -15.75
N LYS A 23 -5.76 -5.03 -16.84
CA LYS A 23 -6.81 -4.01 -16.91
C LYS A 23 -7.86 -4.05 -15.78
N TYR A 24 -8.24 -5.25 -15.34
CA TYR A 24 -9.33 -5.45 -14.37
C TYR A 24 -8.86 -5.75 -12.94
N THR A 25 -7.56 -5.73 -12.68
CA THR A 25 -6.99 -6.11 -11.37
C THR A 25 -7.60 -5.31 -10.23
N THR A 26 -7.64 -3.98 -10.34
CA THR A 26 -8.20 -3.11 -9.32
C THR A 26 -9.69 -3.39 -9.08
N GLN A 27 -10.46 -3.64 -10.14
CA GLN A 27 -11.89 -3.90 -10.01
C GLN A 27 -12.15 -5.21 -9.27
N LEU A 28 -11.43 -6.27 -9.64
CA LEU A 28 -11.54 -7.58 -9.00
C LEU A 28 -11.09 -7.54 -7.54
N MET A 29 -9.96 -6.89 -7.25
CA MET A 29 -9.44 -6.74 -5.89
C MET A 29 -10.41 -5.97 -4.99
N ASN A 30 -10.99 -4.88 -5.51
CA ASN A 30 -11.96 -4.09 -4.76
C ASN A 30 -13.24 -4.89 -4.46
N LEU A 31 -13.76 -5.65 -5.44
CA LEU A 31 -14.92 -6.50 -5.23
C LEU A 31 -14.66 -7.58 -4.16
N ALA A 32 -13.50 -8.24 -4.23
CA ALA A 32 -13.11 -9.24 -3.23
C ALA A 32 -13.02 -8.64 -1.82
N ASN A 33 -12.38 -7.47 -1.69
CA ASN A 33 -12.23 -6.76 -0.42
C ASN A 33 -13.56 -6.28 0.15
N GLN A 34 -14.51 -5.84 -0.68
CA GLN A 34 -15.84 -5.43 -0.22
C GLN A 34 -16.62 -6.62 0.35
N ASN A 35 -16.57 -7.77 -0.33
CA ASN A 35 -17.26 -8.99 0.11
C ASN A 35 -16.65 -9.58 1.39
N SER A 36 -15.32 -9.63 1.46
CA SER A 36 -14.61 -10.16 2.65
C SER A 36 -14.53 -9.15 3.80
N GLN A 37 -14.83 -7.87 3.53
CA GLN A 37 -14.52 -6.74 4.41
C GLN A 37 -13.02 -6.64 4.74
N GLY A 38 -12.17 -7.08 3.80
CA GLY A 38 -10.73 -7.21 3.97
C GLY A 38 -9.99 -5.89 4.22
N THR A 39 -10.57 -4.75 3.87
CA THR A 39 -9.98 -3.42 4.09
C THR A 39 -10.42 -2.74 5.39
N ARG A 40 -11.22 -3.40 6.22
CA ARG A 40 -11.57 -2.84 7.53
C ARG A 40 -10.33 -2.78 8.41
N SER A 41 -10.19 -1.72 9.20
CA SER A 41 -9.03 -1.52 10.07
C SER A 41 -8.80 -2.64 11.09
N ARG A 42 -9.84 -3.38 11.47
CA ARG A 42 -9.68 -4.60 12.30
C ARG A 42 -8.88 -5.71 11.60
N VAL A 43 -8.83 -5.69 10.28
CA VAL A 43 -8.14 -6.68 9.42
C VAL A 43 -6.77 -6.17 9.00
N VAL A 44 -6.69 -4.94 8.49
CA VAL A 44 -5.45 -4.37 7.90
C VAL A 44 -4.73 -3.38 8.80
N GLY A 45 -5.21 -3.16 10.03
CA GLY A 45 -4.70 -2.11 10.90
C GLY A 45 -5.09 -0.70 10.44
N GLN A 46 -4.54 0.31 11.12
CA GLN A 46 -4.71 1.72 10.76
C GLN A 46 -3.42 2.24 10.13
N MET A 47 -3.48 2.68 8.87
CA MET A 47 -2.29 3.10 8.14
C MET A 47 -1.53 4.26 8.79
N SER A 48 -2.24 5.17 9.47
CA SER A 48 -1.65 6.27 10.23
C SER A 48 -0.77 5.78 11.38
N ASP A 49 -1.10 4.64 11.97
CA ASP A 49 -0.42 4.10 13.13
C ASP A 49 0.73 3.21 12.64
N LEU A 50 0.46 2.36 11.65
CA LEU A 50 1.44 1.47 11.04
C LEU A 50 2.64 2.24 10.45
N ILE A 51 2.42 3.41 9.84
CA ILE A 51 3.53 4.21 9.28
C ILE A 51 4.45 4.81 10.38
N GLN A 52 3.93 5.00 11.60
CA GLN A 52 4.74 5.48 12.74
C GLN A 52 5.49 4.33 13.42
N GLU A 53 4.90 3.15 13.43
CA GLU A 53 5.49 1.94 14.01
C GLU A 53 6.53 1.28 13.09
N PHE A 54 6.40 1.48 11.78
CA PHE A 54 7.30 0.91 10.78
C PHE A 54 8.73 1.50 10.89
N PRO A 55 9.75 0.68 11.21
CA PRO A 55 11.10 1.17 11.44
C PRO A 55 11.95 1.30 10.16
N GLY A 56 11.45 0.77 9.04
CA GLY A 56 12.15 0.76 7.76
C GLY A 56 11.90 2.00 6.89
N GLN A 57 12.45 1.98 5.69
CA GLN A 57 12.32 3.05 4.70
C GLN A 57 11.95 2.55 3.30
N THR A 58 12.09 1.24 3.05
CA THR A 58 11.85 0.64 1.74
C THR A 58 10.56 -0.15 1.69
N PHE A 59 10.03 -0.32 0.48
CA PHE A 59 8.88 -1.18 0.23
C PHE A 59 9.12 -2.64 0.66
N GLU A 60 10.32 -3.17 0.44
CA GLU A 60 10.65 -4.55 0.78
C GLU A 60 10.64 -4.78 2.31
N GLU A 61 11.21 -3.84 3.07
CA GLU A 61 11.16 -3.85 4.54
C GLU A 61 9.73 -3.79 5.05
N TRP A 62 8.86 -3.00 4.38
CA TRP A 62 7.44 -2.94 4.72
C TRP A 62 6.77 -4.30 4.53
N VAL A 63 7.01 -4.95 3.39
CA VAL A 63 6.46 -6.28 3.09
C VAL A 63 6.92 -7.31 4.13
N MET A 64 8.19 -7.26 4.56
CA MET A 64 8.71 -8.15 5.60
C MET A 64 8.10 -7.89 6.98
N TRP A 65 7.88 -6.62 7.33
CA TRP A 65 7.37 -6.22 8.64
C TRP A 65 5.86 -6.44 8.79
N TYR A 66 5.09 -6.22 7.73
CA TYR A 66 3.62 -6.26 7.75
C TYR A 66 3.02 -7.68 7.62
N GLN A 67 3.82 -8.71 7.29
CA GLN A 67 3.35 -10.11 7.22
C GLN A 67 2.71 -10.59 8.53
#